data_AF-A0A183H840-F1
#
_entry.id   AF-A0A183H840-F1
#
_cell.length_a   1.000
_cell.length_b   1.000
_cell.length_c   1.000
_cell.angle_alpha   90.00
_cell.angle_beta   90.00
_cell.angle_gamma   90.00
#
_symmetry.space_group_name_H-M   'P 1'
#
loop_
_entity.id
_entity.type
_entity.pdbx_description
1 polymer ?
#
loop_
_entity_poly.entity_id
_entity_poly.type
_entity_poly.pdbx_seq_one_letter_code
_entity_poly.pdbx_strand_id
1 'polypeptide(L)'
;MHKFFSFFQNGSRCSSDSVPENISSRSLIDNTQQRARISSFSSASTILPRLSPAKIQQKIIVKTNIYPLEIIDRIIYRYDVRIEACSERPRTVAAKIDLCRGRQDPFRARKCMFLINMALRRYRQLREFAYAYDMTSTLFTNQSLDLKEVSEITISSNDSQESQELFGNNVKISINISECREFAHTFHTADFNSSITRDILAQDHSLRQFYEILTNQHGLRSDRFSGLYFSFGFGRLYQEKDNSIKLKNGIKLLSGADKSVRFIEGNQATGLVPALVLDGKKTPFFNEETLINFAAEIYNPGVPNPSIPCLDGRKFQDFIRYVGPTIRNLRLLRLNNTKTFIANGLSTQPVKNLRSERMSLMEAYKSLGIDIRPDLPAVVLKSRSNQVFFPFEILYVPPNQKVPDAKLQPGQKQTIIKVKSEQFLL
;
A
#
# COMPACT_ATOMS: atom_id res chain seq x y z
N MET A 1 -1.02 19.71 33.04
CA MET A 1 -0.65 19.80 31.61
C MET A 1 -0.07 18.50 31.05
N HIS A 2 0.96 17.87 31.64
CA HIS A 2 1.52 16.60 31.10
C HIS A 2 0.62 15.34 31.22
N LYS A 3 -0.35 15.30 32.13
CA LYS A 3 -1.23 14.13 32.36
C LYS A 3 -2.45 14.03 31.42
N PHE A 4 -2.82 15.11 30.73
CA PHE A 4 -3.90 15.05 29.71
C PHE A 4 -3.33 14.49 28.40
N PHE A 5 -2.09 14.85 28.04
CA PHE A 5 -1.42 14.35 26.83
C PHE A 5 -0.95 12.89 26.91
N SER A 6 -0.76 12.33 28.11
CA SER A 6 -0.32 10.93 28.25
C SER A 6 -1.42 9.89 28.04
N PHE A 7 -2.71 10.29 28.12
CA PHE A 7 -3.83 9.37 27.92
C PHE A 7 -4.29 9.24 26.46
N PHE A 8 -4.08 10.27 25.62
CA PHE A 8 -4.48 10.27 24.20
C PHE A 8 -3.52 9.53 23.25
N GLN A 9 -2.52 8.83 23.78
CA GLN A 9 -1.70 7.90 23.03
C GLN A 9 -2.33 6.49 22.95
N ASN A 10 -3.42 6.20 23.67
CA ASN A 10 -4.11 4.91 23.63
C ASN A 10 -5.14 4.84 22.50
N GLY A 11 -4.73 4.36 21.33
CA GLY A 11 -5.66 4.14 20.23
C GLY A 11 -5.00 3.76 18.92
N SER A 12 -4.39 2.58 18.84
CA SER A 12 -4.26 1.88 17.57
C SER A 12 -4.09 0.39 17.85
N ARG A 13 -5.21 -0.33 17.81
CA ARG A 13 -5.25 -1.78 17.68
C ARG A 13 -5.78 -2.06 16.29
N CYS A 14 -4.90 -2.39 15.35
CA CYS A 14 -5.30 -3.08 14.13
C CYS A 14 -4.83 -4.52 14.27
N SER A 15 -5.77 -5.44 14.39
CA SER A 15 -5.52 -6.88 14.27
C SER A 15 -6.60 -7.43 13.34
N SER A 16 -6.12 -8.03 12.26
CA SER A 16 -6.70 -9.15 11.50
C SER A 16 -8.13 -9.57 11.85
N ASP A 17 -9.01 -9.44 10.86
CA ASP A 17 -10.32 -10.08 10.84
C ASP A 17 -10.17 -11.58 11.11
N SER A 18 -10.79 -12.03 12.20
CA SER A 18 -11.11 -13.43 12.46
C SER A 18 -12.62 -13.57 12.26
N VAL A 19 -13.01 -14.48 11.38
CA VAL A 19 -14.40 -14.91 11.15
C VAL A 19 -14.76 -15.90 12.27
N PRO A 20 -15.98 -15.88 12.84
CA PRO A 20 -16.34 -16.76 13.93
C PRO A 20 -16.65 -18.18 13.44
N GLU A 21 -15.97 -19.17 14.01
CA GLU A 21 -16.40 -20.56 14.04
C GLU A 21 -17.41 -20.75 15.17
N ASN A 22 -18.54 -21.40 14.88
CA ASN A 22 -19.17 -22.29 15.84
C ASN A 22 -19.93 -23.43 15.14
N ILE A 23 -19.27 -24.60 15.15
CA ILE A 23 -19.75 -25.96 15.44
C ILE A 23 -21.01 -26.46 14.71
N SER A 24 -20.80 -27.43 13.82
CA SER A 24 -21.58 -28.67 13.80
C SER A 24 -20.62 -29.86 13.71
N SER A 25 -20.35 -30.45 14.86
CA SER A 25 -19.62 -31.69 15.07
C SER A 25 -20.44 -32.89 14.60
N ARG A 26 -20.33 -33.26 13.32
CA ARG A 26 -20.75 -34.57 12.77
C ARG A 26 -20.24 -34.74 11.33
N SER A 27 -18.99 -35.18 11.16
CA SER A 27 -18.48 -35.82 9.91
C SER A 27 -17.02 -36.31 9.97
N LEU A 28 -16.38 -36.31 11.14
CA LEU A 28 -14.93 -36.62 11.27
C LEU A 28 -14.53 -38.09 11.07
N ILE A 29 -15.46 -38.96 10.65
CA ILE A 29 -15.15 -40.39 10.38
C ILE A 29 -15.31 -40.75 8.88
N ASP A 30 -16.00 -39.95 8.06
CA ASP A 30 -16.19 -40.26 6.62
C ASP A 30 -15.09 -39.68 5.71
N ASN A 31 -14.26 -38.76 6.20
CA ASN A 31 -13.23 -38.09 5.38
C ASN A 31 -11.95 -38.90 5.15
N THR A 32 -11.73 -39.98 5.90
CA THR A 32 -10.50 -40.78 5.80
C THR A 32 -10.58 -41.80 4.64
N GLN A 33 -11.78 -42.24 4.26
CA GLN A 33 -11.98 -43.13 3.11
C GLN A 33 -12.13 -42.38 1.76
N GLN A 34 -12.50 -41.09 1.79
CA GLN A 34 -12.52 -40.25 0.59
C GLN A 34 -11.12 -39.77 0.17
N ARG A 35 -10.17 -39.62 1.11
CA ARG A 35 -8.77 -39.27 0.81
C ARG A 35 -7.99 -40.40 0.13
N ALA A 36 -8.42 -41.65 0.23
CA ALA A 36 -7.81 -42.79 -0.45
C ALA A 36 -8.34 -43.02 -1.89
N ARG A 37 -9.37 -42.28 -2.33
CA ARG A 37 -9.96 -42.39 -3.68
C ARG A 37 -9.73 -41.17 -4.58
N ILE A 38 -9.07 -40.12 -4.08
CA ILE A 38 -8.68 -38.93 -4.86
C ILE A 38 -7.18 -38.97 -5.21
N SER A 39 -6.50 -40.10 -4.99
CA SER A 39 -5.09 -40.31 -5.36
C SER A 39 -4.88 -40.80 -6.81
N SER A 40 -5.88 -40.69 -7.69
CA SER A 40 -5.78 -41.16 -9.09
C SER A 40 -6.07 -40.12 -10.17
N PHE A 41 -6.19 -38.83 -9.84
CA PHE A 41 -6.24 -37.76 -10.84
C PHE A 41 -5.22 -36.66 -10.51
N SER A 42 -3.94 -36.98 -10.64
CA SER A 42 -2.92 -35.97 -10.86
C SER A 42 -3.11 -35.38 -12.26
N SER A 43 -4.04 -34.44 -12.41
CA SER A 43 -4.08 -33.59 -13.59
C SER A 43 -2.81 -32.76 -13.58
N ALA A 44 -1.81 -33.19 -14.35
CA ALA A 44 -0.56 -32.48 -14.52
C ALA A 44 -0.88 -31.04 -14.95
N SER A 45 -0.46 -30.05 -14.16
CA SER A 45 -0.64 -28.63 -14.43
C SER A 45 0.35 -28.17 -15.52
N THR A 46 0.30 -28.82 -16.67
CA THR A 46 1.25 -28.65 -17.77
C THR A 46 0.65 -27.79 -18.87
N ILE A 47 1.37 -26.75 -19.27
CA ILE A 47 1.02 -25.90 -20.42
C ILE A 47 1.06 -26.75 -21.70
N LEU A 48 0.02 -26.62 -22.53
CA LEU A 48 -0.06 -27.30 -23.83
C LEU A 48 1.13 -26.93 -24.72
N PRO A 49 1.66 -27.87 -25.52
CA PRO A 49 2.76 -27.59 -26.43
C PRO A 49 2.37 -26.50 -27.43
N ARG A 50 3.32 -25.63 -27.74
CA ARG A 50 3.13 -24.55 -28.72
C ARG A 50 2.88 -25.17 -30.10
N LEU A 51 1.80 -24.73 -30.75
CA LEU A 51 1.50 -25.09 -32.13
C LEU A 51 2.54 -24.47 -33.08
N SER A 52 2.69 -25.07 -34.25
CA SER A 52 3.48 -24.47 -35.33
C SER A 52 2.96 -23.06 -35.66
N PRO A 53 3.83 -22.10 -36.00
CA PRO A 53 3.40 -20.76 -36.41
C PRO A 53 2.32 -20.80 -37.49
N ALA A 54 1.32 -19.92 -37.39
CA ALA A 54 0.25 -19.84 -38.37
C ALA A 54 0.78 -19.47 -39.77
N LYS A 55 0.10 -19.94 -40.82
CA LYS A 55 0.41 -19.55 -42.19
C LYS A 55 0.16 -18.05 -42.39
N ILE A 56 1.20 -17.33 -42.75
CA ILE A 56 1.14 -15.88 -42.98
C ILE A 56 0.26 -15.61 -44.21
N GLN A 57 -0.86 -14.92 -44.03
CA GLN A 57 -1.69 -14.43 -45.14
C GLN A 57 -1.28 -13.03 -45.58
N GLN A 58 -1.08 -12.13 -44.62
CA GLN A 58 -0.66 -10.76 -44.85
C GLN A 58 0.34 -10.35 -43.77
N LYS A 59 1.39 -9.64 -44.17
CA LYS A 59 2.37 -9.06 -43.23
C LYS A 59 1.97 -7.62 -42.93
N ILE A 60 1.87 -7.30 -41.65
CA ILE A 60 1.65 -5.93 -41.16
C ILE A 60 2.75 -5.59 -40.16
N ILE A 61 3.17 -4.33 -40.15
CA ILE A 61 4.11 -3.81 -39.16
C ILE A 61 3.31 -3.18 -38.03
N VAL A 62 3.55 -3.64 -36.80
CA VAL A 62 2.86 -3.14 -35.60
C VAL A 62 3.87 -2.56 -34.62
N LYS A 63 3.49 -1.49 -33.93
CA LYS A 63 4.20 -1.01 -32.75
C LYS A 63 3.55 -1.61 -31.52
N THR A 64 4.38 -2.08 -30.59
CA THR A 64 3.92 -2.66 -29.33
C THR A 64 4.48 -1.85 -28.17
N ASN A 65 3.94 -2.09 -26.98
CA ASN A 65 4.41 -1.53 -25.72
C ASN A 65 5.38 -2.46 -24.99
N ILE A 66 6.06 -3.32 -25.74
CA ILE A 66 6.98 -4.34 -25.24
C ILE A 66 8.40 -3.88 -25.58
N TYR A 67 9.23 -3.71 -24.55
CA TYR A 67 10.58 -3.19 -24.65
C TYR A 67 11.56 -4.29 -24.20
N PRO A 68 12.26 -4.96 -25.13
CA PRO A 68 13.28 -5.94 -24.78
C PRO A 68 14.38 -5.31 -23.91
N LEU A 69 14.85 -6.06 -22.92
CA LEU A 69 15.93 -5.63 -22.03
C LEU A 69 17.25 -6.27 -22.48
N GLU A 70 18.30 -5.47 -22.52
CA GLU A 70 19.66 -5.94 -22.71
C GLU A 70 20.26 -6.32 -21.35
N ILE A 71 20.68 -7.57 -21.22
CA ILE A 71 21.14 -8.14 -19.95
C ILE A 71 22.63 -8.45 -20.02
N ILE A 72 23.35 -7.97 -19.03
CA ILE A 72 24.70 -8.43 -18.73
C ILE A 72 24.57 -9.51 -17.66
N ASP A 73 25.07 -10.71 -17.94
CA ASP A 73 24.99 -11.82 -16.98
C ASP A 73 25.80 -11.51 -15.72
N ARG A 74 25.15 -11.66 -14.57
CA ARG A 74 25.72 -11.45 -13.24
C ARG A 74 25.03 -12.35 -12.23
N ILE A 75 25.75 -12.70 -11.17
CA ILE A 75 25.17 -13.37 -10.01
C ILE A 75 24.49 -12.31 -9.13
N ILE A 76 23.24 -12.58 -8.74
CA ILE A 76 22.46 -11.75 -7.82
C ILE A 76 22.17 -12.57 -6.57
N TYR A 77 22.16 -11.91 -5.42
CA TYR A 77 21.88 -12.50 -4.11
C TYR A 77 20.53 -11.99 -3.60
N ARG A 78 19.70 -12.91 -3.10
CA ARG A 78 18.33 -12.67 -2.61
C ARG A 78 18.25 -12.90 -1.10
N TYR A 79 17.65 -11.95 -0.41
CA TYR A 79 17.46 -11.94 1.03
C TYR A 79 15.99 -11.69 1.39
N ASP A 80 15.56 -12.33 2.46
CA ASP A 80 14.30 -12.07 3.13
C ASP A 80 14.50 -10.98 4.18
N VAL A 81 13.61 -9.99 4.17
CA VAL A 81 13.61 -8.82 5.06
C VAL A 81 12.37 -8.87 5.93
N ARG A 82 12.57 -8.70 7.24
CA ARG A 82 11.50 -8.53 8.21
C ARG A 82 11.71 -7.28 9.04
N ILE A 83 10.68 -6.46 9.16
CA ILE A 83 10.73 -5.20 9.90
C ILE A 83 9.60 -5.19 10.92
N GLU A 84 9.95 -5.15 12.21
CA GLU A 84 8.99 -5.11 13.31
C GLU A 84 9.11 -3.77 14.05
N ALA A 85 8.00 -3.09 14.25
CA ALA A 85 7.91 -1.88 15.08
C ALA A 85 7.19 -2.18 16.40
N CYS A 86 7.74 -1.66 17.48
CA CYS A 86 7.28 -1.91 18.85
C CYS A 86 7.23 -0.60 19.63
N SER A 87 6.08 -0.24 20.21
CA SER A 87 5.98 0.97 21.03
C SER A 87 6.56 0.69 22.41
N GLU A 88 7.58 1.46 22.81
CA GLU A 88 8.17 1.38 24.14
C GLU A 88 7.26 2.10 25.14
N ARG A 89 6.24 1.39 25.63
CA ARG A 89 5.39 1.88 26.73
C ARG A 89 5.69 1.12 28.01
N PRO A 90 5.93 1.83 29.14
CA PRO A 90 6.39 1.22 30.38
C PRO A 90 5.39 0.31 31.10
N ARG A 91 4.18 0.04 30.56
CA ARG A 91 3.10 -0.67 31.29
C ARG A 91 2.25 -1.65 30.48
N THR A 92 2.64 -1.97 29.24
CA THR A 92 1.87 -2.92 28.40
C THR A 92 2.83 -3.76 27.58
N VAL A 93 2.57 -5.06 27.46
CA VAL A 93 3.24 -5.93 26.49
C VAL A 93 3.11 -5.26 25.12
N ALA A 94 4.22 -4.75 24.62
CA ALA A 94 4.21 -3.93 23.44
C ALA A 94 3.91 -4.82 22.23
N ALA A 95 2.75 -4.59 21.61
CA ALA A 95 2.36 -5.31 20.41
C ALA A 95 3.36 -5.00 19.31
N LYS A 96 4.04 -6.04 18.81
CA LYS A 96 4.90 -5.94 17.64
C LYS A 96 4.04 -5.83 16.39
N ILE A 97 4.30 -4.83 15.58
CA ILE A 97 3.65 -4.64 14.28
C ILE A 97 4.67 -4.97 13.21
N ASP A 98 4.38 -6.01 12.43
CA ASP A 98 5.15 -6.36 11.25
C ASP A 98 4.82 -5.36 10.13
N LEU A 99 5.80 -4.53 9.75
CA LEU A 99 5.67 -3.51 8.72
C LEU A 99 5.79 -4.08 7.31
N CYS A 100 6.17 -5.36 7.15
CA CYS A 100 6.29 -6.04 5.87
C CYS A 100 4.97 -6.74 5.50
N ARG A 101 4.10 -7.05 6.49
CA ARG A 101 2.84 -7.76 6.31
C ARG A 101 1.62 -6.85 6.12
N GLY A 102 0.60 -7.36 5.43
CA GLY A 102 -0.71 -6.73 5.24
C GLY A 102 -0.93 -6.14 3.83
N ARG A 103 -2.08 -5.48 3.61
CA ARG A 103 -2.39 -4.85 2.30
C ARG A 103 -1.30 -3.85 1.92
N GLN A 104 -0.81 -3.92 0.68
CA GLN A 104 0.19 -2.98 0.20
C GLN A 104 -0.39 -1.57 0.18
N ASP A 105 0.35 -0.64 0.79
CA ASP A 105 0.00 0.77 0.84
C ASP A 105 1.27 1.63 0.72
N PRO A 106 1.23 2.78 0.02
CA PRO A 106 2.40 3.63 -0.21
C PRO A 106 3.07 4.14 1.07
N PHE A 107 2.30 4.34 2.16
CA PHE A 107 2.83 4.84 3.43
C PHE A 107 3.73 3.80 4.11
N ARG A 108 3.32 2.53 4.10
CA ARG A 108 4.10 1.39 4.60
C ARG A 108 5.33 1.15 3.74
N ALA A 109 5.17 1.19 2.42
CA ALA A 109 6.29 1.05 1.48
C ALA A 109 7.36 2.12 1.75
N ARG A 110 6.95 3.38 1.95
CA ARG A 110 7.85 4.49 2.31
C ARG A 110 8.60 4.22 3.62
N LYS A 111 7.92 3.74 4.66
CA LYS A 111 8.56 3.39 5.94
C LYS A 111 9.60 2.28 5.78
N CYS A 112 9.26 1.23 5.04
CA CYS A 112 10.15 0.10 4.81
C CYS A 112 11.38 0.53 4.01
N MET A 113 11.21 1.30 2.94
CA MET A 113 12.32 1.81 2.14
C MET A 113 13.23 2.72 2.95
N PHE A 114 12.67 3.62 3.77
CA PHE A 114 13.44 4.48 4.67
C PHE A 114 14.32 3.66 5.63
N LEU A 115 13.73 2.63 6.27
CA LEU A 115 14.44 1.78 7.22
C LEU A 115 15.55 0.95 6.57
N ILE A 116 15.32 0.41 5.37
CA ILE A 116 16.37 -0.32 4.62
C ILE A 116 17.48 0.62 4.13
N ASN A 117 17.14 1.84 3.71
CA ASN A 117 18.15 2.85 3.40
C ASN A 117 19.02 3.18 4.63
N MET A 118 18.42 3.32 5.81
CA MET A 118 19.17 3.55 7.04
C MET A 118 20.04 2.34 7.42
N ALA A 119 19.46 1.14 7.42
CA ALA A 119 20.13 -0.10 7.77
C ALA A 119 21.38 -0.37 6.91
N LEU A 120 21.27 -0.16 5.59
CA LEU A 120 22.35 -0.43 4.65
C LEU A 120 23.25 0.79 4.39
N ARG A 121 23.01 1.94 5.04
CA ARG A 121 23.75 3.19 4.78
C ARG A 121 25.24 3.03 5.02
N ARG A 122 25.63 2.48 6.18
CA ARG A 122 27.04 2.29 6.53
C ARG A 122 27.71 1.26 5.61
N TYR A 123 27.02 0.17 5.31
CA TYR A 123 27.50 -0.86 4.39
C TYR A 123 27.80 -0.28 3.00
N ARG A 124 26.93 0.63 2.51
CA ARG A 124 27.10 1.36 1.23
C ARG A 124 28.23 2.37 1.22
N GLN A 125 28.57 2.97 2.35
CA GLN A 125 29.65 3.95 2.43
C GLN A 125 31.03 3.30 2.35
N LEU A 126 31.13 2.04 2.80
CA LEU A 126 32.39 1.32 2.87
C LEU A 126 32.63 0.41 1.66
N ARG A 127 31.63 0.19 0.81
CA ARG A 127 31.65 -0.80 -0.29
C ARG A 127 30.92 -0.27 -1.52
N GLU A 128 31.38 -0.65 -2.72
CA GLU A 128 30.68 -0.38 -3.98
C GLU A 128 29.43 -1.29 -4.09
N PHE A 129 28.37 -0.93 -3.36
CA PHE A 129 27.21 -1.76 -3.13
C PHE A 129 25.93 -1.19 -3.75
N ALA A 130 25.23 -2.04 -4.49
CA ALA A 130 23.91 -1.75 -5.04
C ALA A 130 22.91 -2.81 -4.59
N TYR A 131 21.68 -2.36 -4.35
CA TYR A 131 20.59 -3.25 -3.99
C TYR A 131 19.31 -2.87 -4.72
N ALA A 132 18.35 -3.78 -4.76
CA ALA A 132 17.00 -3.55 -5.21
C ALA A 132 16.05 -4.12 -4.15
N TYR A 133 15.10 -3.30 -3.67
CA TYR A 133 14.19 -3.68 -2.60
C TYR A 133 12.74 -3.51 -3.06
N ASP A 134 11.90 -4.50 -2.77
CA ASP A 134 10.47 -4.48 -3.13
C ASP A 134 9.62 -3.59 -2.21
N MET A 135 10.25 -2.97 -1.19
CA MET A 135 9.60 -2.15 -0.18
C MET A 135 8.69 -2.93 0.78
N THR A 136 8.81 -4.25 0.81
CA THR A 136 8.11 -5.10 1.76
C THR A 136 9.03 -6.10 2.43
N SER A 137 9.54 -7.11 1.72
CA SER A 137 10.19 -8.27 2.33
C SER A 137 11.27 -8.91 1.47
N THR A 138 11.47 -8.48 0.22
CA THR A 138 12.43 -9.07 -0.69
C THR A 138 13.51 -8.07 -1.08
N LEU A 139 14.75 -8.40 -0.76
CA LEU A 139 15.94 -7.60 -1.05
C LEU A 139 16.87 -8.38 -1.99
N PHE A 140 17.29 -7.74 -3.07
CA PHE A 140 18.33 -8.23 -3.97
C PHE A 140 19.58 -7.38 -3.87
N THR A 141 20.76 -7.98 -3.98
CA THR A 141 22.05 -7.26 -3.97
C THR A 141 22.96 -7.76 -5.09
N ASN A 142 23.87 -6.88 -5.53
CA ASN A 142 24.88 -7.22 -6.55
C ASN A 142 26.11 -7.94 -5.99
N GLN A 143 26.21 -8.05 -4.66
CA GLN A 143 27.29 -8.72 -3.92
C GLN A 143 26.71 -9.38 -2.68
N SER A 144 27.35 -10.44 -2.19
CA SER A 144 26.94 -11.08 -0.94
C SER A 144 27.04 -10.12 0.24
N LEU A 145 26.04 -10.16 1.12
CA LEU A 145 26.01 -9.43 2.38
C LEU A 145 26.81 -10.18 3.45
N ASP A 146 27.66 -9.46 4.18
CA ASP A 146 28.18 -9.97 5.45
C ASP A 146 27.08 -9.91 6.51
N LEU A 147 26.36 -11.02 6.69
CA LEU A 147 25.25 -11.10 7.64
C LEU A 147 25.70 -10.91 9.09
N LYS A 148 27.00 -11.02 9.42
CA LYS A 148 27.48 -10.67 10.77
C LYS A 148 27.34 -9.16 11.04
N GLU A 149 27.38 -8.34 9.98
CA GLU A 149 27.25 -6.88 10.07
C GLU A 149 25.80 -6.40 9.95
N VAL A 150 24.95 -7.08 9.15
CA VAL A 150 23.64 -6.55 8.73
C VAL A 150 22.43 -7.42 9.05
N SER A 151 22.60 -8.59 9.68
CA SER A 151 21.48 -9.53 9.92
C SER A 151 20.45 -9.02 10.90
N GLU A 152 20.85 -8.33 11.97
CA GLU A 152 19.93 -7.80 12.97
C GLU A 152 20.31 -6.36 13.34
N ILE A 153 19.43 -5.43 12.97
CA ILE A 153 19.64 -4.00 13.18
C ILE A 153 18.48 -3.46 14.01
N THR A 154 18.81 -2.71 15.06
CA THR A 154 17.83 -2.01 15.88
C THR A 154 17.94 -0.51 15.66
N ILE A 155 16.81 0.14 15.39
CA ILE A 155 16.69 1.59 15.22
C ILE A 155 15.67 2.10 16.23
N SER A 156 15.97 3.23 16.88
CA SER A 156 14.99 3.97 17.65
C SER A 156 14.36 5.05 16.78
N SER A 157 13.05 5.25 16.92
CA SER A 157 12.39 6.39 16.31
C SER A 157 13.01 7.72 16.73
N ASN A 158 13.68 7.76 17.89
CA ASN A 158 14.27 8.98 18.43
C ASN A 158 15.66 9.28 17.83
N ASP A 159 16.24 8.39 17.02
CA ASP A 159 17.59 8.54 16.45
C ASP A 159 17.69 9.66 15.41
N SER A 160 16.58 10.03 14.77
CA SER A 160 16.51 11.16 13.85
C SER A 160 15.12 11.80 13.82
N GLN A 161 15.05 13.09 13.50
CA GLN A 161 13.77 13.80 13.31
C GLN A 161 12.88 13.08 12.28
N GLU A 162 13.47 12.64 11.17
CA GLU A 162 12.78 11.91 10.11
C GLU A 162 12.14 10.60 10.62
N SER A 163 12.82 9.89 11.52
CA SER A 163 12.30 8.68 12.17
C SER A 163 11.15 9.01 13.11
N GLN A 164 11.27 10.09 13.89
CA GLN A 164 10.18 10.58 14.74
C GLN A 164 8.95 10.97 13.90
N GLU A 165 9.16 11.59 12.74
CA GLU A 165 8.07 11.93 11.85
C GLU A 165 7.38 10.68 11.29
N LEU A 166 8.12 9.68 10.81
CA LEU A 166 7.53 8.49 10.20
C LEU A 166 6.88 7.53 11.22
N PHE A 167 7.46 7.37 12.40
CA PHE A 167 7.05 6.34 13.37
C PHE A 167 6.39 6.93 14.63
N GLY A 168 6.58 8.23 14.87
CA GLY A 168 6.26 8.90 16.13
C GLY A 168 7.25 8.55 17.23
N ASN A 169 7.03 9.12 18.41
CA ASN A 169 7.98 8.99 19.53
C ASN A 169 7.93 7.60 20.18
N ASN A 170 9.08 7.19 20.74
CA ASN A 170 9.26 5.99 21.57
C ASN A 170 8.82 4.70 20.85
N VAL A 171 9.29 4.52 19.61
CA VAL A 171 9.11 3.29 18.84
C VAL A 171 10.47 2.67 18.59
N LYS A 172 10.65 1.43 19.06
CA LYS A 172 11.80 0.59 18.73
C LYS A 172 11.49 -0.23 17.49
N ILE A 173 12.43 -0.25 16.56
CA ILE A 173 12.28 -0.91 15.27
C ILE A 173 13.40 -1.95 15.16
N SER A 174 13.02 -3.20 14.86
CA SER A 174 13.95 -4.30 14.59
C SER A 174 13.85 -4.64 13.11
N ILE A 175 15.00 -4.70 12.45
CA ILE A 175 15.16 -5.09 11.05
C ILE A 175 15.98 -6.37 11.05
N ASN A 176 15.43 -7.43 10.45
CA ASN A 176 16.11 -8.69 10.25
C ASN A 176 16.30 -8.94 8.75
N ILE A 177 17.54 -9.23 8.34
CA ILE A 177 17.92 -9.59 6.98
C ILE A 177 18.52 -11.00 7.03
N SER A 178 17.97 -11.92 6.24
CA SER A 178 18.42 -13.31 6.19
C SER A 178 18.45 -13.83 4.77
N GLU A 179 19.26 -14.85 4.49
CA GLU A 179 19.26 -15.53 3.18
C GLU A 179 17.87 -16.09 2.88
N CYS A 180 17.43 -15.97 1.63
CA CYS A 180 16.16 -16.53 1.21
C CYS A 180 16.21 -18.07 1.31
N ARG A 181 15.29 -18.66 2.08
CA ARG A 181 15.23 -20.12 2.30
C ARG A 181 14.19 -20.84 1.46
N GLU A 182 13.11 -20.14 1.10
CA GLU A 182 12.00 -20.71 0.33
C GLU A 182 12.31 -20.78 -1.17
N PHE A 183 13.20 -19.91 -1.65
CA PHE A 183 13.60 -19.80 -3.06
C PHE A 183 15.12 -19.75 -3.19
N ALA A 184 15.63 -19.75 -4.42
CA ALA A 184 17.06 -19.62 -4.67
C ALA A 184 17.63 -18.35 -4.02
N HIS A 185 18.61 -18.53 -3.12
CA HIS A 185 19.38 -17.43 -2.55
C HIS A 185 20.22 -16.72 -3.62
N THR A 186 20.74 -17.45 -4.61
CA THR A 186 21.56 -16.89 -5.68
C THR A 186 21.12 -17.40 -7.04
N PHE A 187 21.17 -16.54 -8.06
CA PHE A 187 20.94 -16.94 -9.46
C PHE A 187 21.64 -16.00 -10.44
N HIS A 188 21.85 -16.50 -11.66
CA HIS A 188 22.37 -15.74 -12.79
C HIS A 188 21.26 -14.92 -13.45
N THR A 189 21.56 -13.68 -13.85
CA THR A 189 20.56 -12.83 -14.52
C THR A 189 20.22 -13.31 -15.93
N ALA A 190 21.11 -14.06 -16.60
CA ALA A 190 20.83 -14.60 -17.94
C ALA A 190 20.25 -16.04 -17.92
N ASP A 191 20.05 -16.65 -16.76
CA ASP A 191 19.49 -18.01 -16.67
C ASP A 191 17.96 -18.00 -16.67
N PHE A 192 17.39 -17.92 -17.87
CA PHE A 192 15.94 -17.88 -18.04
C PHE A 192 15.26 -19.25 -18.02
N ASN A 193 16.02 -20.35 -18.03
CA ASN A 193 15.48 -21.70 -18.25
C ASN A 193 14.54 -22.13 -17.12
N SER A 194 14.90 -21.82 -15.87
CA SER A 194 14.07 -22.08 -14.69
C SER A 194 12.76 -21.28 -14.67
N SER A 195 12.75 -20.13 -15.35
CA SER A 195 11.56 -19.28 -15.48
C SER A 195 10.60 -19.72 -16.59
N ILE A 196 11.03 -20.61 -17.49
CA ILE A 196 10.23 -21.10 -18.62
C ILE A 196 10.19 -22.62 -18.61
N THR A 197 9.30 -23.15 -17.78
CA THR A 197 8.94 -24.57 -17.79
C THR A 197 7.47 -24.74 -18.14
N ARG A 198 7.15 -25.89 -18.74
CA ARG A 198 5.77 -26.27 -19.06
C ARG A 198 4.98 -26.61 -17.80
N ASP A 199 5.65 -27.04 -16.74
CA ASP A 199 5.01 -27.27 -15.45
C ASP A 199 4.87 -25.95 -14.70
N ILE A 200 3.64 -25.45 -14.62
CA ILE A 200 3.31 -24.17 -13.98
C ILE A 200 3.74 -24.17 -12.51
N LEU A 201 3.68 -25.32 -11.83
CA LEU A 201 4.04 -25.45 -10.42
C LEU A 201 5.55 -25.45 -10.20
N ALA A 202 6.34 -25.76 -11.23
CA ALA A 202 7.79 -25.77 -11.19
C ALA A 202 8.43 -24.46 -11.71
N GLN A 203 7.63 -23.48 -12.16
CA GLN A 203 8.17 -22.21 -12.65
C GLN A 203 8.80 -21.41 -11.51
N ASP A 204 10.10 -21.13 -11.63
CA ASP A 204 10.77 -20.19 -10.73
C ASP A 204 10.46 -18.75 -11.16
N HIS A 205 9.81 -18.00 -10.27
CA HIS A 205 9.47 -16.60 -10.50
C HIS A 205 10.53 -15.61 -10.02
N SER A 206 11.63 -16.09 -9.42
CA SER A 206 12.66 -15.25 -8.79
C SER A 206 13.29 -14.26 -9.77
N LEU A 207 13.68 -14.72 -10.97
CA LEU A 207 14.32 -13.86 -11.96
C LEU A 207 13.37 -12.81 -12.53
N ARG A 208 12.11 -13.21 -12.79
CA ARG A 208 11.05 -12.26 -13.20
C ARG A 208 10.81 -11.21 -12.12
N GLN A 209 10.68 -11.64 -10.86
CA GLN A 209 10.46 -10.76 -9.72
C GLN A 209 11.63 -9.79 -9.55
N PHE A 210 12.87 -10.27 -9.70
CA PHE A 210 14.08 -9.44 -9.68
C PHE A 210 14.00 -8.31 -10.71
N TYR A 211 13.71 -8.60 -11.97
CA TYR A 211 13.58 -7.56 -12.99
C TYR A 211 12.42 -6.60 -12.72
N GLU A 212 11.28 -7.10 -12.22
CA GLU A 212 10.15 -6.26 -11.85
C GLU A 212 10.52 -5.26 -10.75
N ILE A 213 11.30 -5.68 -9.75
CA ILE A 213 11.77 -4.84 -8.65
C ILE A 213 12.91 -3.93 -9.09
N LEU A 214 13.87 -4.42 -9.88
CA LEU A 214 15.02 -3.65 -10.35
C LEU A 214 14.59 -2.44 -11.17
N THR A 215 13.72 -2.67 -12.16
CA THR A 215 13.20 -1.61 -13.05
C THR A 215 12.28 -0.61 -12.33
N ASN A 216 11.92 -0.87 -11.07
CA ASN A 216 11.18 0.05 -10.22
C ASN A 216 12.09 0.96 -9.38
N GLN A 217 13.35 0.58 -9.14
CA GLN A 217 14.19 1.22 -8.11
C GLN A 217 14.43 2.70 -8.38
N HIS A 218 14.72 3.10 -9.62
CA HIS A 218 15.00 4.50 -9.94
C HIS A 218 13.78 5.40 -9.70
N GLY A 219 12.58 4.96 -10.08
CA GLY A 219 11.37 5.76 -9.93
C GLY A 219 10.88 5.89 -8.48
N LEU A 220 11.19 4.89 -7.65
CA LEU A 220 10.71 4.80 -6.26
C LEU A 220 11.74 5.29 -5.24
N ARG A 221 13.03 5.36 -5.61
CA ARG A 221 14.08 5.94 -4.77
C ARG A 221 14.11 7.45 -4.97
N SER A 222 13.97 8.17 -3.87
CA SER A 222 14.35 9.57 -3.76
C SER A 222 15.06 9.78 -2.45
N ASP A 223 16.11 10.59 -2.48
CA ASP A 223 16.88 11.05 -1.33
C ASP A 223 16.07 11.99 -0.43
N ARG A 224 15.04 12.64 -0.99
CA ARG A 224 14.16 13.58 -0.30
C ARG A 224 12.71 13.11 -0.32
N PHE A 225 12.39 12.04 0.40
CA PHE A 225 11.02 11.66 0.84
C PHE A 225 9.87 11.53 -0.19
N SER A 226 10.07 11.92 -1.45
CA SER A 226 9.14 11.86 -2.56
C SER A 226 9.88 11.26 -3.75
N GLY A 227 9.72 9.94 -3.93
CA GLY A 227 10.07 9.29 -5.20
C GLY A 227 9.40 10.03 -6.36
N LEU A 228 9.96 9.91 -7.56
CA LEU A 228 9.29 10.42 -8.78
C LEU A 228 7.91 9.78 -8.93
N TYR A 229 7.73 8.57 -8.41
CA TYR A 229 6.48 7.83 -8.39
C TYR A 229 6.21 7.23 -7.02
N PHE A 230 4.95 6.88 -6.76
CA PHE A 230 4.57 5.96 -5.69
C PHE A 230 3.96 4.68 -6.29
N SER A 231 4.08 3.57 -5.57
CA SER A 231 3.62 2.26 -6.04
C SER A 231 2.39 1.73 -5.31
N PHE A 232 1.60 0.94 -6.04
CA PHE A 232 0.51 0.12 -5.51
C PHE A 232 0.59 -1.29 -6.13
N GLY A 233 1.07 -2.28 -5.39
CA GLY A 233 1.34 -3.56 -6.02
C GLY A 233 2.75 -3.64 -6.59
N PHE A 234 3.03 -4.78 -7.18
CA PHE A 234 4.19 -4.99 -8.04
C PHE A 234 3.89 -4.33 -9.40
N GLY A 235 4.61 -3.25 -9.71
CA GLY A 235 4.66 -2.69 -11.06
C GLY A 235 3.65 -1.59 -11.41
N ARG A 236 2.69 -1.24 -10.53
CA ARG A 236 1.85 -0.06 -10.77
C ARG A 236 2.45 1.17 -10.15
N LEU A 237 2.87 2.09 -11.00
CA LEU A 237 3.53 3.34 -10.62
C LEU A 237 2.62 4.51 -10.99
N TYR A 238 2.52 5.48 -10.10
CA TYR A 238 1.71 6.67 -10.28
C TYR A 238 2.52 7.90 -9.97
N GLN A 239 2.26 8.96 -10.73
CA GLN A 239 2.91 10.24 -10.55
C GLN A 239 1.91 11.27 -10.07
N GLU A 240 2.30 12.02 -9.05
CA GLU A 240 1.60 13.24 -8.65
C GLU A 240 2.13 14.38 -9.52
N LYS A 241 1.39 14.72 -10.58
CA LYS A 241 1.66 15.87 -11.47
C LYS A 241 0.57 16.92 -11.28
N ASP A 242 0.92 18.20 -11.46
CA ASP A 242 -0.03 19.33 -11.39
C ASP A 242 -1.19 19.22 -12.39
N ASN A 243 -1.03 18.43 -13.46
CA ASN A 243 -2.06 18.19 -14.49
C ASN A 243 -3.07 17.10 -14.10
N SER A 244 -3.24 16.80 -12.81
CA SER A 244 -4.25 15.82 -12.36
C SER A 244 -5.67 16.31 -12.68
N ILE A 245 -6.49 15.45 -13.27
CA ILE A 245 -7.88 15.79 -13.61
C ILE A 245 -8.73 15.63 -12.36
N LYS A 246 -9.23 16.73 -11.79
CA LYS A 246 -10.16 16.69 -10.65
C LYS A 246 -11.53 16.18 -11.09
N LEU A 247 -11.93 15.03 -10.57
CA LEU A 247 -13.26 14.45 -10.73
C LEU A 247 -14.02 14.78 -9.44
N LYS A 248 -14.96 15.75 -9.49
CA LYS A 248 -15.80 16.21 -8.36
C LYS A 248 -16.07 15.15 -7.27
N ASN A 249 -16.34 15.58 -6.03
CA ASN A 249 -16.52 14.77 -4.81
C ASN A 249 -15.20 14.34 -4.16
N GLY A 250 -14.17 15.18 -4.20
CA GLY A 250 -12.92 14.90 -3.52
C GLY A 250 -12.10 13.82 -4.23
N ILE A 251 -12.25 13.66 -5.55
CA ILE A 251 -11.51 12.67 -6.33
C ILE A 251 -10.65 13.36 -7.39
N LYS A 252 -9.46 12.82 -7.63
CA LYS A 252 -8.59 13.18 -8.75
C LYS A 252 -8.19 11.94 -9.52
N LEU A 253 -7.97 12.11 -10.82
CA LEU A 253 -7.45 11.06 -11.67
C LEU A 253 -5.94 11.26 -11.82
N LEU A 254 -5.17 10.26 -11.38
CA LEU A 254 -3.72 10.25 -11.57
C LEU A 254 -3.34 9.35 -12.73
N SER A 255 -2.41 9.84 -13.53
CA SER A 255 -1.74 9.06 -14.57
C SER A 255 -0.61 8.24 -13.98
N GLY A 256 -0.38 7.08 -14.57
CA GLY A 256 0.61 6.11 -14.14
C GLY A 256 0.83 5.06 -15.21
N ALA A 257 1.53 3.99 -14.83
CA ALA A 257 1.79 2.85 -15.69
C ALA A 257 1.59 1.54 -14.93
N ASP A 258 1.07 0.52 -15.62
CA ASP A 258 1.20 -0.89 -15.23
C ASP A 258 2.46 -1.42 -15.91
N LYS A 259 3.44 -1.81 -15.11
CA LYS A 259 4.72 -2.34 -15.56
C LYS A 259 4.80 -3.80 -15.18
N SER A 260 5.16 -4.65 -16.12
CA SER A 260 5.47 -6.04 -15.81
C SER A 260 6.60 -6.57 -16.67
N VAL A 261 7.22 -7.65 -16.22
CA VAL A 261 8.25 -8.32 -17.01
C VAL A 261 7.67 -9.59 -17.60
N ARG A 262 8.03 -9.86 -18.86
CA ARG A 262 7.71 -11.09 -19.59
C ARG A 262 8.98 -11.59 -20.25
N PHE A 263 9.14 -12.90 -20.34
CA PHE A 263 10.16 -13.48 -21.20
C PHE A 263 9.55 -13.74 -22.57
N ILE A 264 10.21 -13.26 -23.62
CA ILE A 264 9.74 -13.35 -25.00
C ILE A 264 10.82 -13.98 -25.87
N GLU A 265 10.38 -14.63 -26.94
CA GLU A 265 11.27 -15.09 -28.00
C GLU A 265 11.73 -13.89 -28.83
N GLY A 266 13.03 -13.66 -28.85
CA GLY A 266 13.69 -12.66 -29.69
C GLY A 266 13.99 -13.20 -31.08
N ASN A 267 15.04 -12.69 -31.71
CA ASN A 267 15.49 -13.21 -33.00
C ASN A 267 16.42 -14.43 -32.81
N GLN A 268 16.83 -15.07 -33.91
CA GLN A 268 17.71 -16.24 -33.88
C GLN A 268 19.04 -15.99 -33.16
N ALA A 269 19.52 -14.75 -33.10
CA ALA A 269 20.78 -14.39 -32.44
C ALA A 269 20.62 -14.11 -30.94
N THR A 270 19.50 -13.53 -30.51
CA THR A 270 19.27 -13.17 -29.10
C THR A 270 18.58 -14.27 -28.32
N GLY A 271 17.90 -15.21 -28.99
CA GLY A 271 17.12 -16.24 -28.34
C GLY A 271 16.04 -15.63 -27.45
N LEU A 272 15.87 -16.19 -26.25
CA LEU A 272 14.92 -15.68 -25.27
C LEU A 272 15.46 -14.43 -24.56
N VAL A 273 14.62 -13.41 -24.44
CA VAL A 273 14.97 -12.15 -23.76
C VAL A 273 13.89 -11.74 -22.76
N PRO A 274 14.25 -11.16 -21.60
CA PRO A 274 13.30 -10.47 -20.76
C PRO A 274 12.88 -9.16 -21.45
N ALA A 275 11.60 -8.83 -21.35
CA ALA A 275 11.03 -7.63 -21.90
C ALA A 275 10.13 -6.94 -20.88
N LEU A 276 10.22 -5.62 -20.86
CA LEU A 276 9.38 -4.76 -20.07
C LEU A 276 8.10 -4.45 -20.85
N VAL A 277 6.95 -4.78 -20.28
CA VAL A 277 5.64 -4.42 -20.82
C VAL A 277 5.14 -3.20 -20.04
N LEU A 278 4.82 -2.13 -20.75
CA LEU A 278 4.39 -0.86 -20.18
C LEU A 278 2.99 -0.45 -20.67
N ASP A 279 2.02 -0.44 -19.79
CA ASP A 279 0.66 -0.01 -20.11
C ASP A 279 0.32 1.30 -19.39
N GLY A 280 -0.09 2.32 -20.14
CA GLY A 280 -0.60 3.56 -19.56
C GLY A 280 -1.84 3.31 -18.69
N LYS A 281 -1.86 3.87 -17.47
CA LYS A 281 -2.98 3.75 -16.53
C LYS A 281 -3.44 5.12 -16.06
N LYS A 282 -4.76 5.29 -15.97
CA LYS A 282 -5.39 6.38 -15.22
C LYS A 282 -6.23 5.79 -14.09
N THR A 283 -5.99 6.20 -12.86
CA THR A 283 -6.64 5.61 -11.67
C THR A 283 -7.15 6.70 -10.74
N PRO A 284 -8.35 6.55 -10.15
CA PRO A 284 -8.90 7.53 -9.23
C PRO A 284 -8.25 7.45 -7.84
N PHE A 285 -7.94 8.61 -7.29
CA PHE A 285 -7.39 8.82 -5.96
C PHE A 285 -8.20 9.89 -5.22
N PHE A 286 -8.23 9.82 -3.90
CA PHE A 286 -8.82 10.91 -3.12
C PHE A 286 -7.96 12.18 -3.24
N ASN A 287 -8.62 13.32 -3.22
CA ASN A 287 -7.96 14.61 -3.06
C ASN A 287 -7.28 14.66 -1.70
N GLU A 288 -6.12 15.30 -1.67
CA GLU A 288 -5.45 15.66 -0.45
C GLU A 288 -5.99 17.02 0.01
N GLU A 289 -6.63 17.08 1.18
CA GLU A 289 -7.21 18.32 1.72
C GLU A 289 -7.62 18.17 3.20
N THR A 290 -7.99 19.27 3.86
CA THR A 290 -8.65 19.23 5.17
C THR A 290 -9.96 18.44 5.09
N LEU A 291 -10.30 17.72 6.16
CA LEU A 291 -11.49 16.88 6.16
C LEU A 291 -12.78 17.72 6.03
N ILE A 292 -12.78 18.96 6.54
CA ILE A 292 -13.89 19.91 6.38
C ILE A 292 -14.17 20.18 4.90
N ASN A 293 -13.15 20.58 4.13
CA ASN A 293 -13.32 20.92 2.71
C ASN A 293 -13.66 19.67 1.89
N PHE A 294 -12.97 18.57 2.17
CA PHE A 294 -13.23 17.29 1.53
C PHE A 294 -14.68 16.82 1.73
N ALA A 295 -15.20 16.91 2.96
CA ALA A 295 -16.57 16.54 3.26
C ALA A 295 -17.59 17.52 2.66
N ALA A 296 -17.26 18.82 2.61
CA ALA A 296 -18.09 19.82 1.95
C ALA A 296 -18.23 19.52 0.44
N GLU A 297 -17.14 19.15 -0.23
CA GLU A 297 -17.15 18.82 -1.67
C GLU A 297 -18.00 17.58 -1.96
N ILE A 298 -18.00 16.59 -1.06
CA ILE A 298 -18.84 15.39 -1.18
C ILE A 298 -20.32 15.72 -0.96
N TYR A 299 -20.62 16.57 0.01
CA TYR A 299 -22.01 16.90 0.36
C TYR A 299 -22.65 17.86 -0.66
N ASN A 300 -21.88 18.81 -1.19
CA ASN A 300 -22.32 19.83 -2.14
C ASN A 300 -21.45 19.86 -3.41
N PRO A 301 -21.52 18.82 -4.27
CA PRO A 301 -20.60 18.70 -5.39
C PRO A 301 -20.82 19.75 -6.48
N GLY A 302 -19.70 20.33 -6.94
CA GLY A 302 -19.68 21.29 -8.04
C GLY A 302 -20.06 22.71 -7.66
N VAL A 303 -20.35 22.98 -6.38
CA VAL A 303 -20.51 24.34 -5.86
C VAL A 303 -19.11 24.98 -5.70
N PRO A 304 -18.87 26.20 -6.21
CA PRO A 304 -17.63 26.91 -5.93
C PRO A 304 -17.46 27.15 -4.43
N ASN A 305 -16.29 26.83 -3.87
CA ASN A 305 -15.99 26.95 -2.44
C ASN A 305 -17.05 26.28 -1.55
N PRO A 306 -17.23 24.95 -1.66
CA PRO A 306 -18.28 24.26 -0.95
C PRO A 306 -18.07 24.41 0.57
N SER A 307 -19.16 24.64 1.28
CA SER A 307 -19.17 24.68 2.75
C SER A 307 -20.23 23.72 3.29
N ILE A 308 -20.02 23.27 4.54
CA ILE A 308 -21.00 22.44 5.24
C ILE A 308 -21.98 23.38 5.93
N PRO A 309 -23.28 23.36 5.62
CA PRO A 309 -24.27 24.19 6.32
C PRO A 309 -24.40 23.76 7.79
N CYS A 310 -25.11 24.53 8.61
CA CYS A 310 -25.49 24.07 9.94
C CYS A 310 -26.36 22.81 9.83
N LEU A 311 -25.96 21.75 10.53
CA LEU A 311 -26.59 20.43 10.46
C LEU A 311 -27.57 20.24 11.62
N ASP A 312 -28.86 20.29 11.32
CA ASP A 312 -29.96 20.04 12.25
C ASP A 312 -30.86 18.89 11.78
N GLY A 313 -31.32 18.06 12.73
CA GLY A 313 -32.30 17.00 12.50
C GLY A 313 -32.02 16.16 11.25
N ARG A 314 -32.82 16.39 10.20
CA ARG A 314 -32.72 15.69 8.91
C ARG A 314 -31.42 15.97 8.17
N LYS A 315 -30.92 17.22 8.15
CA LYS A 315 -29.68 17.57 7.47
C LYS A 315 -28.48 16.83 8.04
N PHE A 316 -28.47 16.62 9.36
CA PHE A 316 -27.44 15.81 10.01
C PHE A 316 -27.47 14.36 9.50
N GLN A 317 -28.65 13.74 9.44
CA GLN A 317 -28.80 12.37 8.94
C GLN A 317 -28.47 12.25 7.45
N ASP A 318 -28.88 13.22 6.64
CA ASP A 318 -28.53 13.28 5.22
C ASP A 318 -27.01 13.41 5.03
N PHE A 319 -26.35 14.30 5.79
CA PHE A 319 -24.89 14.44 5.77
C PHE A 319 -24.19 13.12 6.10
N ILE A 320 -24.61 12.42 7.16
CA ILE A 320 -24.06 11.10 7.51
C ILE A 320 -24.26 10.10 6.38
N ARG A 321 -25.44 10.08 5.75
CA ARG A 321 -25.77 9.16 4.65
C ARG A 321 -24.90 9.39 3.41
N TYR A 322 -24.67 10.65 3.03
CA TYR A 322 -23.89 10.98 1.83
C TYR A 322 -22.38 10.93 2.06
N VAL A 323 -21.90 11.47 3.19
CA VAL A 323 -20.46 11.63 3.45
C VAL A 323 -19.87 10.41 4.17
N GLY A 324 -20.64 9.78 5.06
CA GLY A 324 -20.20 8.66 5.90
C GLY A 324 -19.61 7.47 5.13
N PRO A 325 -20.22 7.00 4.02
CA PRO A 325 -19.66 5.90 3.22
C PRO A 325 -18.27 6.22 2.65
N THR A 326 -18.02 7.46 2.25
CA THR A 326 -16.73 7.89 1.72
C THR A 326 -15.67 7.98 2.81
N ILE A 327 -16.02 8.54 3.98
CA ILE A 327 -15.09 8.66 5.12
C ILE A 327 -14.78 7.29 5.75
N ARG A 328 -15.70 6.33 5.75
CA ARG A 328 -15.45 4.98 6.28
C ARG A 328 -14.26 4.33 5.57
N ASN A 329 -13.30 3.82 6.32
CA ASN A 329 -12.05 3.24 5.83
C ASN A 329 -11.12 4.22 5.07
N LEU A 330 -11.35 5.53 5.18
CA LEU A 330 -10.42 6.54 4.70
C LEU A 330 -9.27 6.67 5.71
N ARG A 331 -8.03 6.75 5.22
CA ARG A 331 -6.90 7.11 6.07
C ARG A 331 -6.96 8.61 6.32
N LEU A 332 -6.77 9.00 7.56
CA LEU A 332 -6.74 10.40 8.00
C LEU A 332 -5.47 10.66 8.78
N LEU A 333 -5.01 11.90 8.68
CA LEU A 333 -3.92 12.47 9.45
C LEU A 333 -4.52 13.49 10.41
N ARG A 334 -4.06 13.51 11.66
CA ARG A 334 -4.41 14.59 12.58
C ARG A 334 -3.44 15.75 12.34
N LEU A 335 -3.96 16.96 12.17
CA LEU A 335 -3.15 18.17 12.06
C LEU A 335 -2.24 18.30 13.29
N ASN A 336 -0.98 18.67 13.07
CA ASN A 336 0.09 18.73 14.09
C ASN A 336 0.49 17.36 14.68
N ASN A 337 0.14 16.27 14.00
CA ASN A 337 0.63 14.92 14.31
C ASN A 337 1.07 14.26 13.01
N THR A 338 2.06 13.39 13.09
CA THR A 338 2.55 12.63 11.93
C THR A 338 1.90 11.25 11.78
N LYS A 339 1.16 10.81 12.81
CA LYS A 339 0.48 9.51 12.80
C LYS A 339 -0.84 9.59 12.05
N THR A 340 -0.97 8.69 11.07
CA THR A 340 -2.23 8.44 10.38
C THR A 340 -3.03 7.32 11.04
N PHE A 341 -4.35 7.34 10.88
CA PHE A 341 -5.25 6.28 11.31
C PHE A 341 -6.31 6.02 10.23
N ILE A 342 -6.99 4.87 10.31
CA ILE A 342 -8.10 4.53 9.41
C ILE A 342 -9.41 4.83 10.14
N ALA A 343 -10.26 5.66 9.55
CA ALA A 343 -11.57 5.99 10.10
C ALA A 343 -12.52 4.79 10.06
N ASN A 344 -13.20 4.48 11.16
CA ASN A 344 -14.28 3.48 11.17
C ASN A 344 -15.60 4.05 10.61
N GLY A 345 -15.70 5.37 10.48
CA GLY A 345 -16.87 6.08 9.98
C GLY A 345 -17.12 7.36 10.76
N LEU A 346 -18.37 7.79 10.77
CA LEU A 346 -18.84 8.99 11.46
C LEU A 346 -19.69 8.63 12.69
N SER A 347 -19.70 9.51 13.68
CA SER A 347 -20.57 9.39 14.86
C SER A 347 -22.04 9.52 14.45
N THR A 348 -22.91 8.80 15.15
CA THR A 348 -24.38 8.86 14.94
C THR A 348 -25.02 10.07 15.61
N GLN A 349 -24.24 10.83 16.38
CA GLN A 349 -24.65 12.04 17.10
C GLN A 349 -23.67 13.18 16.84
N PRO A 350 -24.12 14.44 16.88
CA PRO A 350 -23.27 15.60 16.70
C PRO A 350 -22.29 15.79 17.87
N VAL A 351 -21.17 16.47 17.61
CA VAL A 351 -20.05 16.71 18.53
C VAL A 351 -20.51 17.26 19.89
N LYS A 352 -21.49 18.16 19.91
CA LYS A 352 -22.05 18.72 21.16
C LYS A 352 -22.60 17.68 22.14
N ASN A 353 -23.01 16.52 21.64
CA ASN A 353 -23.56 15.43 22.44
C ASN A 353 -22.52 14.35 22.77
N LEU A 354 -21.30 14.45 22.23
CA LEU A 354 -20.24 13.47 22.45
C LEU A 354 -19.45 13.78 23.72
N ARG A 355 -19.03 12.72 24.40
CA ARG A 355 -18.21 12.80 25.62
C ARG A 355 -16.89 12.09 25.42
N SER A 356 -15.83 12.65 26.00
CA SER A 356 -14.51 12.04 26.13
C SER A 356 -14.27 11.73 27.60
N GLU A 357 -14.51 10.48 27.99
CA GLU A 357 -14.41 9.93 29.35
C GLU A 357 -15.12 10.77 30.44
N ARG A 358 -14.50 11.88 30.86
CA ARG A 358 -14.89 12.72 32.00
C ARG A 358 -15.55 14.04 31.62
N MET A 359 -15.44 14.50 30.37
CA MET A 359 -15.98 15.81 29.94
C MET A 359 -16.58 15.73 28.54
N SER A 360 -17.30 16.78 28.12
CA SER A 360 -17.77 16.87 26.74
C SER A 360 -16.57 17.00 25.78
N LEU A 361 -16.75 16.52 24.54
CA LEU A 361 -15.72 16.66 23.51
C LEU A 361 -15.40 18.14 23.24
N MET A 362 -16.43 18.98 23.25
CA MET A 362 -16.35 20.44 23.15
C MET A 362 -15.39 21.06 24.17
N GLU A 363 -15.59 20.78 25.46
CA GLU A 363 -14.76 21.31 26.55
C GLU A 363 -13.31 20.85 26.42
N ALA A 364 -13.10 19.57 26.04
CA ALA A 364 -11.77 19.02 25.86
C ALA A 364 -10.97 19.79 24.79
N TYR A 365 -11.57 20.07 23.63
CA TYR A 365 -10.89 20.81 22.55
C TYR A 365 -10.81 22.32 22.80
N LYS A 366 -11.82 22.91 23.45
CA LYS A 366 -11.78 24.32 23.87
C LYS A 366 -10.60 24.58 24.82
N SER A 367 -10.32 23.64 25.75
CA SER A 367 -9.15 23.75 26.65
C SER A 367 -7.80 23.71 25.93
N LEU A 368 -7.77 23.20 24.69
CA LEU A 368 -6.60 23.17 23.82
C LEU A 368 -6.53 24.38 22.87
N GLY A 369 -7.46 25.35 22.99
CA GLY A 369 -7.55 26.50 22.09
C GLY A 369 -8.04 26.14 20.68
N ILE A 370 -8.71 25.00 20.51
CA ILE A 370 -9.24 24.55 19.23
C ILE A 370 -10.75 24.75 19.23
N ASP A 371 -11.23 25.60 18.33
CA ASP A 371 -12.66 25.78 18.09
C ASP A 371 -13.18 24.68 17.15
N ILE A 372 -14.30 24.07 17.53
CA ILE A 372 -14.89 22.94 16.80
C ILE A 372 -16.39 23.15 16.65
N ARG A 373 -16.94 22.74 15.50
CA ARG A 373 -18.35 22.91 15.23
C ARG A 373 -19.20 21.93 16.05
N PRO A 374 -20.16 22.42 16.84
CA PRO A 374 -20.98 21.57 17.71
C PRO A 374 -21.98 20.70 16.95
N ASP A 375 -22.38 21.10 15.75
CA ASP A 375 -23.42 20.49 14.93
C ASP A 375 -22.91 19.36 14.01
N LEU A 376 -21.60 19.32 13.74
CA LEU A 376 -20.99 18.29 12.90
C LEU A 376 -20.88 16.94 13.63
N PRO A 377 -20.82 15.81 12.89
CA PRO A 377 -20.38 14.56 13.48
C PRO A 377 -18.88 14.56 13.73
N ALA A 378 -18.41 13.63 14.55
CA ALA A 378 -17.00 13.33 14.70
C ALA A 378 -16.62 12.09 13.88
N VAL A 379 -15.37 12.01 13.45
CA VAL A 379 -14.78 10.77 12.94
C VAL A 379 -14.57 9.80 14.10
N VAL A 380 -14.97 8.55 13.90
CA VAL A 380 -14.85 7.49 14.91
C VAL A 380 -13.64 6.62 14.61
N LEU A 381 -12.80 6.44 15.62
CA LEU A 381 -11.79 5.39 15.68
C LEU A 381 -12.21 4.37 16.75
N LYS A 382 -12.50 3.14 16.34
CA LYS A 382 -12.89 2.05 17.23
C LYS A 382 -11.69 1.16 17.52
N SER A 383 -11.45 0.91 18.80
CA SER A 383 -10.60 -0.15 19.33
C SER A 383 -11.49 -1.23 19.97
N ARG A 384 -10.93 -2.40 20.31
CA ARG A 384 -11.68 -3.54 20.88
C ARG A 384 -12.55 -3.18 22.09
N SER A 385 -12.14 -2.20 22.89
CA SER A 385 -12.86 -1.79 24.12
C SER A 385 -13.33 -0.34 24.12
N ASN A 386 -12.78 0.53 23.27
CA ASN A 386 -12.98 1.97 23.36
C ASN A 386 -13.29 2.56 21.99
N GLN A 387 -14.05 3.65 21.97
CA GLN A 387 -14.23 4.50 20.80
C GLN A 387 -13.63 5.87 21.09
N VAL A 388 -12.88 6.39 20.13
CA VAL A 388 -12.29 7.73 20.17
C VAL A 388 -12.92 8.56 19.06
N PHE A 389 -13.27 9.80 19.40
CA PHE A 389 -13.92 10.74 18.50
C PHE A 389 -12.97 11.87 18.14
N PHE A 390 -12.86 12.16 16.85
CA PHE A 390 -12.06 13.26 16.34
C PHE A 390 -12.94 14.24 15.55
N PRO A 391 -12.99 15.52 15.95
CA PRO A 391 -13.65 16.58 15.17
C PRO A 391 -13.02 16.71 13.78
N PHE A 392 -13.76 17.24 12.81
CA PHE A 392 -13.29 17.34 11.43
C PHE A 392 -12.18 18.37 11.26
N GLU A 393 -12.22 19.43 12.07
CA GLU A 393 -11.36 20.61 12.02
C GLU A 393 -9.88 20.29 12.25
N ILE A 394 -9.60 19.17 12.92
CA ILE A 394 -8.24 18.73 13.22
C ILE A 394 -7.75 17.62 12.31
N LEU A 395 -8.49 17.30 11.24
CA LEU A 395 -8.22 16.14 10.39
C LEU A 395 -7.94 16.55 8.95
N TYR A 396 -7.11 15.74 8.31
CA TYR A 396 -6.64 15.93 6.95
C TYR A 396 -6.66 14.59 6.22
N VAL A 397 -7.02 14.61 4.95
CA VAL A 397 -6.95 13.45 4.05
C VAL A 397 -5.55 13.46 3.42
N PRO A 398 -4.63 12.59 3.83
CA PRO A 398 -3.30 12.54 3.24
C PRO A 398 -3.35 12.01 1.80
N PRO A 399 -2.33 12.31 0.97
CA PRO A 399 -2.32 11.98 -0.45
C PRO A 399 -2.21 10.47 -0.72
N ASN A 400 -2.25 10.12 -1.99
CA ASN A 400 -1.92 8.77 -2.51
C ASN A 400 -2.82 7.67 -1.96
N GLN A 401 -4.10 7.99 -1.73
CA GLN A 401 -5.12 7.02 -1.35
C GLN A 401 -6.00 6.66 -2.55
N LYS A 402 -5.85 5.44 -3.05
CA LYS A 402 -6.66 4.93 -4.16
C LYS A 402 -8.13 4.88 -3.77
N VAL A 403 -9.02 5.35 -4.64
CA VAL A 403 -10.46 5.21 -4.44
C VAL A 403 -10.88 3.77 -4.79
N PRO A 404 -11.51 3.02 -3.88
CA PRO A 404 -12.10 1.72 -4.19
C PRO A 404 -13.22 1.85 -5.23
N ASP A 405 -13.33 0.90 -6.15
CA ASP A 405 -14.36 0.93 -7.22
C ASP A 405 -15.80 0.98 -6.67
N ALA A 406 -16.01 0.41 -5.48
CA ALA A 406 -17.28 0.44 -4.75
C ALA A 406 -17.68 1.85 -4.26
N LYS A 407 -16.73 2.79 -4.15
CA LYS A 407 -16.96 4.18 -3.74
C LYS A 407 -17.14 5.13 -4.94
N LEU A 408 -16.96 4.64 -6.16
CA LEU A 408 -17.14 5.46 -7.36
C LEU A 408 -18.61 5.52 -7.76
N GLN A 409 -19.12 6.74 -7.93
CA GLN A 409 -20.47 6.99 -8.43
C GLN A 409 -20.57 6.67 -9.93
N PRO A 410 -21.76 6.32 -10.46
CA PRO A 410 -21.94 6.01 -11.88
C PRO A 410 -21.43 7.10 -12.83
N GLY A 411 -21.71 8.37 -12.55
CA GLY A 411 -21.21 9.50 -13.36
C GLY A 411 -19.69 9.60 -13.37
N GLN A 412 -19.03 9.33 -12.23
CA GLN A 412 -17.57 9.30 -12.15
C GLN A 412 -16.99 8.15 -12.97
N LYS A 413 -17.62 6.97 -12.95
CA LYS A 413 -17.20 5.82 -13.77
C LYS A 413 -17.27 6.16 -15.26
N GLN A 414 -18.34 6.81 -15.71
CA GLN A 414 -18.48 7.26 -17.10
C GLN A 414 -17.40 8.27 -17.50
N THR A 415 -17.12 9.28 -16.66
CA THR A 415 -16.04 10.24 -16.92
C THR A 415 -14.67 9.56 -17.00
N ILE A 416 -14.39 8.62 -16.09
CA ILE A 416 -13.14 7.84 -16.12
C ILE A 416 -13.01 7.04 -17.42
N ILE A 417 -14.09 6.41 -17.87
CA ILE A 417 -14.11 5.66 -19.14
C ILE A 417 -13.81 6.59 -20.31
N LYS A 418 -14.49 7.74 -20.39
CA LYS A 418 -14.29 8.73 -21.45
C LYS A 418 -12.83 9.23 -21.52
N VAL A 419 -12.27 9.60 -20.36
CA VAL A 419 -10.89 10.11 -20.26
C VAL A 419 -9.84 9.03 -20.57
N LYS A 420 -10.19 7.74 -20.37
CA LYS A 420 -9.34 6.61 -20.77
C LYS A 420 -9.42 6.33 -22.27
N SER A 421 -10.61 6.41 -22.87
CA SER A 421 -10.79 6.16 -24.32
C SER A 421 -10.13 7.22 -25.20
N GLU A 422 -10.14 8.49 -24.78
CA GLU A 422 -9.47 9.58 -25.50
C GLU A 422 -7.93 9.40 -25.58
N GLN A 423 -7.35 8.58 -24.70
CA GLN A 423 -5.91 8.30 -24.69
C GLN A 423 -5.48 7.27 -25.75
N PHE A 424 -6.42 6.56 -26.39
CA PHE A 424 -6.13 5.61 -27.48
C PHE A 424 -6.25 6.24 -28.88
N LEU A 425 -6.62 7.52 -28.96
CA LEU A 425 -6.80 8.27 -30.22
C LEU A 425 -5.65 9.24 -30.51
N LEU A 426 -4.64 9.30 -29.63
CA LEU A 426 -3.37 10.02 -29.78
C LEU A 426 -2.23 9.01 -29.74
#